data_AF-C2ESY9-F1
#
_entry.id   AF-C2ESY9-F1
#
_cell.length_a   1.000
_cell.length_b   1.000
_cell.length_c   1.000
_cell.angle_alpha   90.00
_cell.angle_beta   90.00
_cell.angle_gamma   90.00
#
_symmetry.space_group_name_H-M   'P 1'
#
loop_
_entity.id
_entity.type
_entity.pdbx_description
1 polymer ?
#
loop_
_entity_poly.entity_id
_entity_poly.type
_entity_poly.pdbx_seq_one_letter_code
_entity_poly.pdbx_strand_id
1 'polypeptide(L)'
;KIWLGVHLGRGVSGFIVPEHYELYGTEARIDSNGNRIISPNNCLWLTNLDVFIRHKDLPLTRKYFGNESSYPKYDNYDAINVNKTKDIPLDYNGVMGVPITFLHKFNPEQFELIKFRKGVDEKDLSINGKCPYFRILIKNKRLQK
;
A
#
# COMPACT_ATOMS: atom_id res chain seq x y z
N LYS A 1 1.77 10.55 14.92
CA LYS A 1 1.69 9.50 13.88
C LYS A 1 1.67 10.18 12.51
N ILE A 2 2.34 9.63 11.51
CA ILE A 2 2.38 10.16 10.14
C ILE A 2 1.72 9.14 9.21
N TRP A 3 0.88 9.61 8.30
CA TRP A 3 0.07 8.80 7.40
C TRP A 3 0.23 9.25 5.96
N LEU A 4 -0.06 8.33 5.04
CA LEU A 4 -0.28 8.69 3.65
C LEU A 4 -1.51 9.60 3.55
N GLY A 5 -1.40 10.68 2.79
CA GLY A 5 -2.55 11.50 2.42
C GLY A 5 -3.62 10.67 1.72
N VAL A 6 -4.89 10.92 2.04
CA VAL A 6 -6.00 10.27 1.33
C VAL A 6 -5.90 10.64 -0.14
N HIS A 7 -6.11 9.66 -1.01
CA HIS A 7 -6.00 9.80 -2.47
C HIS A 7 -4.59 10.05 -3.03
N LEU A 8 -3.53 10.04 -2.22
CA LEU A 8 -2.16 10.09 -2.73
C LEU A 8 -1.94 8.94 -3.73
N GLY A 9 -1.32 9.22 -4.89
CA GLY A 9 -1.15 8.26 -5.99
C GLY A 9 -1.84 8.74 -7.26
N ARG A 10 -3.16 8.55 -7.37
CA ARG A 10 -3.95 8.99 -8.55
C ARG A 10 -5.25 9.73 -8.24
N GLY A 11 -5.58 9.91 -6.97
CA GLY A 11 -6.82 10.59 -6.59
C GLY A 11 -6.60 12.02 -6.06
N VAL A 12 -5.36 12.44 -5.83
CA VAL A 12 -5.06 13.87 -5.64
C VAL A 12 -5.33 14.52 -6.99
N SER A 13 -6.42 15.25 -7.07
CA SER A 13 -6.94 15.87 -8.29
C SER A 13 -6.15 17.11 -8.68
N GLY A 14 -4.83 17.03 -8.64
CA GLY A 14 -3.89 18.10 -8.95
C GLY A 14 -3.97 19.32 -8.03
N PHE A 15 -3.00 20.20 -8.20
CA PHE A 15 -2.84 21.45 -7.46
C PHE A 15 -3.15 22.60 -8.40
N ILE A 16 -3.91 23.58 -7.91
CA ILE A 16 -4.11 24.84 -8.63
C ILE A 16 -2.79 25.59 -8.62
N VAL A 17 -2.32 25.99 -9.79
CA VAL A 17 -1.10 26.77 -9.99
C VAL A 17 -1.42 28.19 -10.48
N PRO A 18 -0.55 29.17 -10.19
CA PRO A 18 -0.70 30.53 -10.69
C PRO A 18 -0.79 30.60 -12.22
N GLU A 19 -1.35 31.69 -12.75
CA GLU A 19 -1.52 31.90 -14.20
C GLU A 19 -0.19 31.89 -14.98
N HIS A 20 0.90 32.34 -14.36
CA HIS A 20 2.22 32.37 -14.99
C HIS A 20 2.93 31.00 -15.03
N TYR A 21 2.42 29.98 -14.34
CA TYR A 21 3.09 28.68 -14.26
C TYR A 21 2.92 27.90 -15.57
N GLU A 22 3.96 27.45 -16.25
CA GLU A 22 3.75 26.70 -17.51
C GLU A 22 3.05 25.36 -17.27
N LEU A 23 2.02 25.04 -18.07
CA LEU A 23 1.34 23.74 -17.99
C LEU A 23 2.11 22.72 -18.84
N TYR A 24 2.59 21.65 -18.20
CA TYR A 24 3.34 20.59 -18.86
C TYR A 24 2.90 19.20 -18.38
N GLY A 25 3.13 18.19 -19.23
CA GLY A 25 2.80 16.79 -18.93
C GLY A 25 1.35 16.43 -19.24
N THR A 26 1.06 15.13 -19.21
CA THR A 26 -0.23 14.56 -19.65
C THR A 26 -1.38 14.76 -18.66
N GLU A 27 -1.09 15.20 -17.44
CA GLU A 27 -2.08 15.39 -16.37
C GLU A 27 -2.37 16.86 -16.06
N ALA A 28 -1.74 17.79 -16.80
CA ALA A 28 -2.04 19.21 -16.72
C ALA A 28 -3.36 19.52 -17.44
N ARG A 29 -4.23 20.30 -16.79
CA ARG A 29 -5.55 20.66 -17.34
C ARG A 29 -6.03 22.01 -16.84
N ILE A 30 -7.00 22.57 -17.55
CA ILE A 30 -7.79 23.72 -17.11
C ILE A 30 -9.20 23.21 -16.80
N ASP A 31 -9.72 23.51 -15.61
CA ASP A 31 -11.09 23.13 -15.24
C ASP A 31 -12.13 24.12 -15.78
N SER A 32 -13.42 23.83 -15.57
CA SER A 32 -14.52 24.69 -16.03
C SER A 32 -14.52 26.10 -15.43
N ASN A 33 -13.81 26.31 -14.32
CA ASN A 33 -13.70 27.59 -13.64
C ASN A 33 -12.45 28.37 -14.08
N GLY A 34 -11.68 27.85 -15.04
CA GLY A 34 -10.43 28.47 -15.50
C GLY A 34 -9.23 28.17 -14.60
N ASN A 35 -9.37 27.32 -13.58
CA ASN A 35 -8.24 26.97 -12.72
C ASN A 35 -7.24 26.11 -13.50
N ARG A 36 -5.97 26.47 -13.41
CA ARG A 36 -4.85 25.75 -14.02
C ARG A 36 -4.37 24.71 -13.03
N ILE A 37 -4.47 23.43 -13.39
CA ILE A 37 -4.24 22.31 -12.47
C ILE A 37 -3.11 21.43 -12.98
N ILE A 38 -2.14 21.11 -12.11
CA ILE A 38 -1.04 20.16 -12.38
C ILE A 38 -1.03 19.01 -11.39
N SER A 39 -0.56 17.84 -11.82
CA SER A 39 -0.42 16.65 -10.97
C SER A 39 1.06 16.31 -10.78
N PRO A 40 1.61 16.43 -9.55
CA PRO A 40 3.01 16.15 -9.31
C PRO A 40 3.22 14.64 -9.10
N ASN A 41 3.77 13.96 -10.10
CA ASN A 41 4.03 12.51 -10.06
C ASN A 41 5.17 12.08 -9.12
N ASN A 42 6.01 13.03 -8.67
CA ASN A 42 7.17 12.75 -7.81
C ASN A 42 7.02 13.31 -6.37
N CYS A 43 5.80 13.59 -5.93
CA CYS A 43 5.54 14.12 -4.59
C CYS A 43 4.83 13.09 -3.70
N LEU A 44 5.19 13.12 -2.42
CA LEU A 44 4.57 12.30 -1.37
C LEU A 44 3.85 13.22 -0.38
N TRP A 45 2.53 13.08 -0.24
CA TRP A 45 1.77 13.75 0.81
C TRP A 45 1.76 12.90 2.07
N LEU A 46 2.36 13.44 3.13
CA LEU A 46 2.28 12.91 4.48
C LEU A 46 1.45 13.84 5.38
N THR A 47 0.61 13.26 6.23
CA THR A 47 -0.26 14.03 7.13
C THR A 47 -0.47 13.31 8.45
N ASN A 48 -0.85 14.05 9.50
CA ASN A 48 -1.30 13.52 10.78
C ASN A 48 -2.83 13.59 10.96
N LEU A 49 -3.57 14.22 10.03
CA LEU A 49 -5.01 14.49 10.13
C LEU A 49 -5.84 13.22 10.24
N ASP A 50 -6.50 12.94 11.36
CA ASP A 50 -7.27 11.71 11.50
C ASP A 50 -8.56 11.69 10.66
N VAL A 51 -8.80 10.58 9.95
CA VAL A 51 -9.88 10.48 8.95
C VAL A 51 -10.49 9.08 8.96
N PHE A 52 -11.80 8.98 8.70
CA PHE A 52 -12.58 7.74 8.82
C PHE A 52 -11.99 6.55 8.03
N ILE A 53 -11.36 6.81 6.88
CA ILE A 53 -10.83 5.75 6.02
C ILE A 53 -9.71 4.94 6.69
N ARG A 54 -9.03 5.51 7.69
CA ARG A 54 -7.99 4.82 8.46
C ARG A 54 -8.54 3.84 9.47
N HIS A 55 -9.79 4.02 9.86
CA HIS A 55 -10.50 3.15 10.80
C HIS A 55 -11.42 2.18 10.05
N LYS A 56 -11.39 2.21 8.71
CA LYS A 56 -12.21 1.34 7.87
C LYS A 56 -11.52 0.00 7.67
N ASP A 57 -12.22 -1.06 8.01
CA ASP A 57 -11.76 -2.42 7.78
C ASP A 57 -11.67 -2.75 6.30
N LEU A 58 -10.57 -3.41 5.95
CA LEU A 58 -10.43 -4.10 4.70
C LEU A 58 -11.20 -5.43 4.77
N PRO A 59 -12.25 -5.63 3.96
CA PRO A 59 -12.97 -6.90 3.93
C PRO A 59 -12.06 -7.99 3.36
N LEU A 60 -11.85 -9.06 4.14
CA LEU A 60 -11.03 -10.22 3.77
C LEU A 60 -11.95 -11.37 3.40
N THR A 61 -11.80 -11.91 2.20
CA THR A 61 -12.67 -12.97 1.67
C THR A 61 -11.92 -14.23 1.26
N ARG A 62 -10.59 -14.18 1.20
CA ARG A 62 -9.75 -15.33 0.86
C ARG A 62 -9.36 -16.14 2.09
N LYS A 63 -9.03 -17.40 1.86
CA LYS A 63 -8.50 -18.33 2.86
C LYS A 63 -7.12 -18.81 2.44
N TYR A 64 -6.26 -19.04 3.41
CA TYR A 64 -4.95 -19.65 3.26
C TYR A 64 -5.05 -21.17 3.36
N PHE A 65 -5.74 -21.68 4.39
CA PHE A 65 -5.85 -23.12 4.63
C PHE A 65 -6.62 -23.79 3.48
N GLY A 66 -6.01 -24.81 2.88
CA GLY A 66 -6.50 -25.47 1.66
C GLY A 66 -6.20 -24.74 0.35
N ASN A 67 -5.48 -23.60 0.39
CA ASN A 67 -5.08 -22.82 -0.79
C ASN A 67 -3.60 -22.40 -0.73
N GLU A 68 -2.77 -23.13 0.02
CA GLU A 68 -1.39 -22.79 0.36
C GLU A 68 -0.51 -22.57 -0.87
N SER A 69 -0.78 -23.29 -1.96
CA SER A 69 -0.08 -23.15 -3.25
C SER A 69 -0.24 -21.76 -3.89
N SER A 70 -1.28 -21.00 -3.53
CA SER A 70 -1.51 -19.63 -4.00
C SER A 70 -0.68 -18.59 -3.24
N TYR A 71 -0.04 -18.99 -2.14
CA TYR A 71 0.66 -18.12 -1.21
C TYR A 71 2.11 -18.60 -1.00
N PRO A 72 2.98 -18.41 -2.00
CA PRO A 72 4.37 -18.85 -1.90
C PRO A 72 5.06 -18.17 -0.71
N LYS A 73 5.91 -18.92 -0.01
CA LYS A 73 6.73 -18.40 1.10
C LYS A 73 7.97 -17.68 0.58
N TYR A 74 8.48 -16.73 1.36
CA TYR A 74 9.78 -16.12 1.07
C TYR A 74 10.91 -17.04 1.51
N ASP A 75 12.04 -16.97 0.80
CA ASP A 75 13.23 -17.79 1.09
C ASP A 75 13.98 -17.25 2.32
N ASN A 76 13.91 -15.94 2.55
CA ASN A 76 14.71 -15.20 3.54
C ASN A 76 13.86 -14.49 4.61
N TYR A 77 12.58 -14.85 4.76
CA TYR A 77 11.72 -14.37 5.83
C TYR A 77 10.56 -15.36 6.06
N ASP A 78 10.17 -15.62 7.31
CA ASP A 78 9.01 -16.45 7.63
C ASP A 78 7.69 -15.67 7.37
N ALA A 79 7.36 -15.55 6.09
CA ALA A 79 6.18 -14.87 5.61
C ALA A 79 5.72 -15.46 4.28
N ILE A 80 4.43 -15.28 3.97
CA ILE A 80 3.86 -15.59 2.65
C ILE A 80 3.82 -14.34 1.78
N ASN A 81 3.95 -14.52 0.47
CA ASN A 81 3.73 -13.46 -0.50
C ASN A 81 2.27 -13.43 -0.93
N VAL A 82 1.67 -12.24 -0.84
CA VAL A 82 0.32 -11.95 -1.32
C VAL A 82 0.42 -10.94 -2.46
N ASN A 83 0.10 -11.37 -3.68
CA ASN A 83 0.31 -10.55 -4.88
C ASN A 83 -0.64 -9.35 -5.00
N LYS A 84 -1.84 -9.42 -4.39
CA LYS A 84 -2.84 -8.35 -4.44
C LYS A 84 -3.48 -8.18 -3.08
N THR A 85 -3.72 -6.94 -2.66
CA THR A 85 -4.38 -6.63 -1.37
C THR A 85 -5.73 -7.33 -1.17
N LYS A 86 -6.49 -7.57 -2.25
CA LYS A 86 -7.77 -8.28 -2.18
C LYS A 86 -7.64 -9.78 -1.88
N ASP A 87 -6.44 -10.32 -2.05
CA ASP A 87 -6.14 -11.73 -1.85
C ASP A 87 -5.52 -11.98 -0.46
N ILE A 88 -5.51 -10.99 0.43
CA ILE A 88 -5.08 -11.18 1.82
C ILE A 88 -6.02 -12.21 2.49
N PRO A 89 -5.49 -13.33 3.00
CA PRO A 89 -6.29 -14.36 3.65
C PRO A 89 -6.80 -13.91 5.03
N LEU A 90 -8.03 -14.29 5.36
CA LEU A 90 -8.69 -13.95 6.62
C LEU A 90 -8.29 -14.86 7.80
N ASP A 91 -7.66 -15.99 7.51
CA ASP A 91 -7.38 -17.10 8.45
C ASP A 91 -5.87 -17.33 8.66
N TYR A 92 -5.01 -16.51 8.08
CA TYR A 92 -3.56 -16.64 8.24
C TYR A 92 -3.01 -15.69 9.32
N ASN A 93 -2.47 -16.24 10.41
CA ASN A 93 -1.94 -15.48 11.54
C ASN A 93 -0.45 -15.11 11.40
N GLY A 94 0.23 -15.57 10.36
CA GLY A 94 1.64 -15.27 10.10
C GLY A 94 1.86 -13.89 9.47
N VAL A 95 3.12 -13.60 9.17
CA VAL A 95 3.50 -12.36 8.45
C VAL A 95 3.22 -12.53 6.96
N MET A 96 2.74 -11.47 6.32
CA MET A 96 2.37 -11.46 4.91
C MET A 96 3.08 -10.31 4.20
N GLY A 97 3.73 -10.59 3.07
CA GLY A 97 4.24 -9.58 2.16
C GLY A 97 3.16 -9.14 1.18
N VAL A 98 2.72 -7.89 1.28
CA VAL A 98 1.69 -7.29 0.42
C VAL A 98 2.30 -6.20 -0.48
N PRO A 99 1.64 -5.81 -1.59
CA PRO A 99 2.11 -4.71 -2.42
C PRO A 99 2.16 -3.39 -1.64
N ILE A 100 3.09 -2.50 -1.98
CA ILE A 100 3.21 -1.17 -1.34
C ILE A 100 1.92 -0.33 -1.40
N THR A 101 1.10 -0.53 -2.43
CA THR A 101 -0.21 0.11 -2.60
C THR A 101 -1.22 -0.28 -1.51
N PHE A 102 -0.94 -1.31 -0.70
CA PHE A 102 -1.70 -1.63 0.50
C PHE A 102 -1.83 -0.43 1.45
N LEU A 103 -0.85 0.46 1.50
CA LEU A 103 -0.86 1.64 2.38
C LEU A 103 -2.08 2.55 2.16
N HIS A 104 -2.69 2.56 0.97
CA HIS A 104 -3.94 3.29 0.71
C HIS A 104 -5.15 2.74 1.47
N LYS A 105 -5.07 1.49 1.93
CA LYS A 105 -6.14 0.76 2.64
C LYS A 105 -5.70 0.33 4.04
N PHE A 106 -4.58 0.86 4.53
CA PHE A 106 -4.03 0.46 5.81
C PHE A 106 -4.90 0.98 6.96
N ASN A 107 -5.42 0.04 7.75
CA ASN A 107 -6.05 0.30 9.04
C ASN A 107 -5.13 -0.22 10.17
N PRO A 108 -4.59 0.65 11.04
CA PRO A 108 -3.70 0.26 12.14
C PRO A 108 -4.38 -0.56 13.26
N GLU A 109 -5.72 -0.59 13.31
CA GLU A 109 -6.48 -1.44 14.21
C GLU A 109 -6.58 -2.87 13.68
N GLN A 110 -6.63 -3.04 12.35
CA GLN A 110 -6.73 -4.34 11.69
C GLN A 110 -5.35 -4.96 11.43
N PHE A 111 -4.36 -4.16 11.04
CA PHE A 111 -3.04 -4.65 10.65
C PHE A 111 -1.90 -3.94 11.37
N GLU A 112 -0.79 -4.65 11.49
CA GLU A 112 0.49 -4.15 11.97
C GLU A 112 1.48 -4.11 10.80
N LEU A 113 2.27 -3.03 10.69
CA LEU A 113 3.38 -2.95 9.74
C LEU A 113 4.65 -3.45 10.41
N ILE A 114 5.28 -4.47 9.83
CA ILE A 114 6.41 -5.17 10.43
C ILE A 114 7.74 -4.67 9.86
N LYS A 115 7.89 -4.73 8.53
CA LYS A 115 9.16 -4.39 7.86
C LYS A 115 8.91 -4.07 6.39
N PHE A 116 9.78 -3.28 5.79
CA PHE A 116 9.72 -2.95 4.36
C PHE A 116 10.80 -3.69 3.59
N ARG A 117 10.42 -4.37 2.50
CA ARG A 117 11.27 -4.92 1.43
C ARG A 117 12.30 -5.99 1.81
N LYS A 118 12.79 -6.01 3.04
CA LYS A 118 13.99 -6.72 3.46
C LYS A 118 13.69 -7.99 4.24
N GLY A 119 14.43 -9.05 3.94
CA GLY A 119 14.46 -10.30 4.69
C GLY A 119 15.17 -10.18 6.03
N VAL A 120 15.35 -11.32 6.71
CA VAL A 120 16.12 -11.41 7.97
C VAL A 120 17.62 -11.19 7.70
N ASP A 121 18.06 -11.49 6.49
CA ASP A 121 19.44 -11.33 6.02
C ASP A 121 19.75 -9.91 5.48
N GLU A 122 18.84 -8.95 5.66
CA GLU A 122 18.90 -7.57 5.13
C GLU A 122 18.99 -7.46 3.59
N LYS A 123 18.84 -8.59 2.88
CA LYS A 123 18.67 -8.61 1.43
C LYS A 123 17.21 -8.40 1.08
N ASP A 124 16.95 -8.10 -0.20
CA ASP A 124 15.58 -8.01 -0.67
C ASP A 124 14.88 -9.35 -0.51
N LEU A 125 13.60 -9.32 -0.17
CA LEU A 125 12.77 -10.52 -0.10
C LEU A 125 12.87 -11.29 -1.42
N SER A 126 13.01 -12.61 -1.34
CA SER A 126 13.06 -13.48 -2.53
C SER A 126 12.08 -14.64 -2.42
N ILE A 127 11.61 -15.10 -3.57
CA ILE A 127 10.78 -16.30 -3.71
C ILE A 127 11.43 -17.17 -4.79
N ASN A 128 11.87 -18.36 -4.43
CA ASN A 128 12.60 -19.26 -5.32
C ASN A 128 13.79 -18.55 -6.00
N GLY A 129 14.54 -17.76 -5.23
CA GLY A 129 15.70 -17.00 -5.70
C GLY A 129 15.39 -15.76 -6.54
N LYS A 130 14.10 -15.41 -6.75
CA LYS A 130 13.70 -14.19 -7.49
C LYS A 130 13.16 -13.12 -6.55
N CYS A 131 13.64 -11.90 -6.70
CA CYS A 131 13.14 -10.74 -5.97
C CYS A 131 11.82 -10.25 -6.58
N PRO A 132 10.67 -10.32 -5.87
CA PRO A 132 9.45 -9.69 -6.34
C PRO A 132 9.58 -8.16 -6.25
N TYR A 133 8.69 -7.44 -6.93
CA TYR A 133 8.55 -6.00 -6.72
C TYR A 133 8.29 -5.71 -5.23
N PHE A 134 8.72 -4.53 -4.75
CA PHE A 134 8.74 -4.19 -3.33
C PHE A 134 7.46 -4.55 -2.57
N ARG A 135 7.66 -5.16 -1.40
CA ARG A 135 6.63 -5.65 -0.50
C ARG A 135 6.73 -4.97 0.85
N ILE A 136 5.58 -4.78 1.48
CA ILE A 136 5.48 -4.41 2.89
C ILE A 136 5.07 -5.67 3.64
N LEU A 137 5.81 -6.01 4.69
CA LEU A 137 5.46 -7.10 5.59
C LEU A 137 4.45 -6.59 6.61
N ILE A 138 3.31 -7.27 6.68
CA ILE A 138 2.19 -6.94 7.56
C ILE A 138 1.76 -8.17 8.37
N LYS A 139 1.09 -7.93 9.50
CA LYS A 139 0.45 -8.98 10.30
C LYS A 139 -0.98 -8.57 10.64
N ASN A 140 -1.93 -9.51 10.57
CA ASN A 140 -3.32 -9.25 10.97
C ASN A 140 -3.41 -9.29 12.50
N LYS A 141 -3.88 -8.20 13.11
CA LYS A 141 -4.00 -8.08 14.57
C LYS A 141 -5.21 -8.81 15.13
N ARG A 142 -6.24 -9.06 14.30
CA ARG A 142 -7.50 -9.67 14.73
C ARG A 142 -7.44 -11.18 14.92
N LEU A 143 -6.37 -11.80 14.44
CA LEU A 143 -6.13 -13.23 14.58
C LEU A 143 -5.16 -13.53 15.74
N GLN A 144 -4.62 -12.49 16.38
CA GLN A 144 -3.81 -12.64 17.58
C GLN A 144 -4.77 -12.89 18.75
N LYS A 145 -4.79 -14.13 19.25
CA LYS A 145 -5.35 -14.47 20.56
C LYS A 145 -4.34 -14.13 21.64
#